data_AF-A0A8T5U112-F1
#
_entry.id   AF-A0A8T5U112-F1
#
_cell.length_a   1.000
_cell.length_b   1.000
_cell.length_c   1.000
_cell.angle_alpha   90.00
_cell.angle_beta   90.00
_cell.angle_gamma   90.00
#
_symmetry.space_group_name_H-M   'P 1'
#
loop_
_entity.id
_entity.type
_entity.pdbx_description
1 polymer ?
#
loop_
_entity_poly.entity_id
_entity_poly.type
_entity_poly.pdbx_seq_one_letter_code
_entity_poly.pdbx_strand_id
1 'polypeptide(L)'
;MFTKEDVEILAYQRYTSGEDYDKSVWYLAELLVKILKNVKNGDDIKPFETDNLVLLLNENVNGELIEPTKDEIKEIAEIIYYQHPEKSKLHFFVAEKQLLLNEIKKVIKENRKDQ
;
A
#
# COMPACT_ATOMS: atom_id res chain seq x y z
N MET A 1 10.42 7.88 -5.99
CA MET A 1 9.81 8.32 -4.72
C MET A 1 8.67 9.28 -5.03
N PHE A 2 7.52 9.11 -4.39
CA PHE A 2 6.36 10.00 -4.54
C PHE A 2 6.41 11.15 -3.52
N THR A 3 5.72 12.24 -3.82
CA THR A 3 5.63 13.44 -2.99
C THR A 3 4.31 13.49 -2.22
N LYS A 4 4.21 14.39 -1.24
CA LYS A 4 2.94 14.67 -0.56
C LYS A 4 1.86 15.16 -1.52
N GLU A 5 2.26 15.96 -2.52
CA GLU A 5 1.35 16.47 -3.56
C GLU A 5 0.75 15.33 -4.39
N ASP A 6 1.55 14.30 -4.72
CA ASP A 6 1.05 13.11 -5.44
C ASP A 6 -0.05 12.39 -4.64
N VAL A 7 0.11 12.30 -3.31
CA VAL A 7 -0.89 11.71 -2.41
C VAL A 7 -2.16 12.55 -2.42
N GLU A 8 -2.04 13.87 -2.29
CA GLU A 8 -3.18 14.80 -2.25
C GLU A 8 -3.97 14.76 -3.56
N ILE A 9 -3.29 14.73 -4.72
CA ILE A 9 -3.93 14.63 -6.04
C ILE A 9 -4.74 13.33 -6.14
N LEU A 10 -4.15 12.18 -5.80
CA LEU A 10 -4.84 10.89 -5.87
C LEU A 10 -6.00 10.79 -4.87
N ALA A 11 -5.81 11.30 -3.64
CA ALA A 11 -6.85 11.32 -2.62
C ALA A 11 -8.04 12.17 -3.08
N TYR A 12 -7.79 13.31 -3.71
CA TYR A 12 -8.83 14.17 -4.28
C TYR A 12 -9.56 13.48 -5.43
N GLN A 13 -8.85 12.82 -6.35
CA GLN A 13 -9.49 12.05 -7.42
C GLN A 13 -10.44 10.97 -6.88
N ARG A 14 -10.03 10.24 -5.84
CA ARG A 14 -10.89 9.26 -5.17
C ARG A 14 -12.09 9.91 -4.49
N TYR A 15 -11.89 11.04 -3.81
CA TYR A 15 -13.00 11.80 -3.24
C TYR A 15 -14.04 12.17 -4.29
N THR A 16 -13.61 12.66 -5.45
CA THR A 16 -14.51 13.03 -6.55
C THR A 16 -15.18 11.84 -7.25
N SER A 17 -14.64 10.61 -7.08
CA SER A 17 -15.23 9.41 -7.69
C SER A 17 -16.53 8.96 -7.03
N GLY A 18 -16.82 9.43 -5.81
CA GLY A 18 -18.02 9.04 -5.07
C GLY A 18 -18.01 7.59 -4.58
N GLU A 19 -16.85 6.94 -4.53
CA GLU A 19 -16.72 5.55 -4.08
C GLU A 19 -17.31 5.35 -2.68
N ASP A 20 -17.92 4.19 -2.45
CA ASP A 20 -18.58 3.88 -1.18
C ASP A 20 -17.57 3.64 -0.05
N TYR A 21 -17.97 3.94 1.19
CA TYR A 21 -17.11 3.81 2.37
C TYR A 21 -16.57 2.38 2.52
N ASP A 22 -17.45 1.38 2.42
CA ASP A 22 -17.06 -0.02 2.61
C ASP A 22 -16.05 -0.45 1.56
N LYS A 23 -16.26 -0.01 0.30
CA LYS A 23 -15.28 -0.27 -0.78
C LYS A 23 -13.92 0.35 -0.49
N SER A 24 -13.88 1.59 0.00
CA SER A 24 -12.62 2.23 0.37
C SER A 24 -11.94 1.54 1.55
N VAL A 25 -12.70 1.05 2.54
CA VAL A 25 -12.15 0.26 3.67
C VAL A 25 -11.54 -1.05 3.18
N TRP A 26 -12.29 -1.83 2.40
CA TRP A 26 -11.81 -3.11 1.85
C TRP A 26 -10.58 -2.93 0.97
N TYR A 27 -10.57 -1.89 0.13
CA TYR A 27 -9.43 -1.61 -0.73
C TYR A 27 -8.21 -1.14 0.06
N LEU A 28 -8.38 -0.33 1.10
CA LEU A 28 -7.28 0.04 1.99
C LEU A 28 -6.68 -1.19 2.70
N ALA A 29 -7.54 -2.08 3.20
CA ALA A 29 -7.12 -3.32 3.83
C ALA A 29 -6.33 -4.21 2.87
N GLU A 30 -6.81 -4.37 1.63
CA GLU A 30 -6.11 -5.11 0.59
C GLU A 30 -4.70 -4.55 0.33
N LEU A 31 -4.59 -3.23 0.16
CA LEU A 31 -3.31 -2.57 -0.05
C LEU A 31 -2.34 -2.80 1.11
N LEU A 32 -2.84 -2.70 2.36
CA LEU A 32 -2.02 -2.90 3.56
C LEU A 32 -1.49 -4.33 3.65
N VAL A 33 -2.36 -5.33 3.53
CA VAL A 33 -1.94 -6.74 3.57
C VAL A 33 -0.94 -7.03 2.45
N LYS A 34 -1.20 -6.51 1.25
CA LYS A 34 -0.30 -6.70 0.11
C LYS A 34 1.07 -6.08 0.35
N ILE A 35 1.15 -4.88 0.94
CA ILE A 35 2.43 -4.28 1.30
C ILE A 35 3.14 -5.11 2.37
N LEU A 36 2.45 -5.49 3.44
CA LEU A 36 3.02 -6.26 4.55
C LEU A 36 3.56 -7.62 4.10
N LYS A 37 2.89 -8.30 3.18
CA LYS A 37 3.36 -9.59 2.64
C LYS A 37 4.63 -9.45 1.80
N ASN A 38 4.84 -8.29 1.18
CA ASN A 38 5.92 -8.08 0.20
C ASN A 38 7.11 -7.29 0.76
N VAL A 39 7.05 -6.86 2.03
CA VAL A 39 8.11 -6.08 2.70
C VAL A 39 8.52 -6.75 4.02
N LYS A 40 9.82 -6.89 4.31
CA LYS A 40 10.37 -7.58 5.50
C LYS A 40 10.15 -6.83 6.82
N ASN A 41 10.36 -5.51 6.84
CA ASN A 41 10.35 -4.67 8.04
C ASN A 41 9.66 -3.33 7.73
N GLY A 42 8.33 -3.32 7.68
CA GLY A 42 7.55 -2.10 7.37
C GLY A 42 7.64 -0.99 8.42
N ASP A 43 8.09 -1.31 9.65
CA ASP A 43 8.10 -0.37 10.78
C ASP A 43 9.36 0.51 10.88
N ASP A 44 10.44 0.21 10.14
CA ASP A 44 11.76 0.85 10.30
C ASP A 44 12.17 1.79 9.15
N ILE A 45 11.26 2.06 8.21
CA ILE A 45 11.56 2.88 7.02
C ILE A 45 11.52 4.37 7.42
N LYS A 46 12.70 4.96 7.64
CA LYS A 46 12.83 6.39 7.92
C LYS A 46 12.59 7.23 6.65
N PRO A 47 12.02 8.45 6.76
CA PRO A 47 11.60 9.24 5.60
C PRO A 47 12.72 9.75 4.67
N PHE A 48 14.00 9.63 5.05
CA PHE A 48 15.13 10.29 4.37
C PHE A 48 16.32 9.39 4.04
N GLU A 49 16.23 8.08 4.25
CA GLU A 49 17.29 7.14 3.82
C GLU A 49 16.85 6.42 2.54
N THR A 50 17.56 6.71 1.45
CA THR A 50 17.41 5.99 0.17
C THR A 50 18.41 4.83 0.15
N ASP A 51 18.32 3.91 1.10
CA ASP A 51 19.11 2.69 1.09
C ASP A 51 18.20 1.50 0.74
N ASN A 52 18.25 1.16 -0.55
CA ASN A 52 17.73 -0.03 -1.22
C ASN A 52 16.38 -0.57 -0.71
N LEU A 53 15.27 -0.08 -1.28
CA LEU A 53 13.96 -0.76 -1.22
C LEU A 53 14.04 -2.25 -1.58
N VAL A 54 15.04 -2.66 -2.38
CA VAL A 54 15.37 -4.06 -2.67
C VAL A 54 15.63 -4.87 -1.41
N LEU A 55 16.38 -4.33 -0.44
CA LEU A 55 16.73 -5.00 0.81
C LEU A 55 15.52 -5.16 1.73
N LEU A 56 14.48 -4.37 1.51
CA LEU A 56 13.23 -4.42 2.24
C LEU A 56 12.24 -5.40 1.63
N LEU A 57 12.49 -5.98 0.45
CA LEU A 57 11.59 -6.98 -0.13
C LEU A 57 11.63 -8.28 0.67
N ASN A 58 10.46 -8.89 0.85
CA ASN A 58 10.36 -10.23 1.42
C ASN A 58 11.16 -11.23 0.56
N GLU A 59 11.95 -12.08 1.20
CA GLU A 59 12.78 -13.11 0.54
C GLU A 59 11.97 -14.05 -0.35
N ASN A 60 10.68 -14.20 -0.06
CA ASN A 60 9.77 -15.03 -0.85
C ASN A 60 9.23 -14.33 -2.11
N VAL A 61 9.58 -13.06 -2.34
CA VAL A 61 9.17 -12.28 -3.52
C VAL A 61 10.07 -12.63 -4.69
N ASN A 62 9.70 -13.68 -5.42
CA ASN A 62 10.43 -14.18 -6.59
C ASN A 62 10.00 -13.47 -7.88
N GLY A 63 10.16 -12.14 -7.94
CA GLY A 63 9.88 -11.35 -9.13
C GLY A 63 8.40 -11.03 -9.39
N GLU A 64 7.50 -11.49 -8.52
CA GLU A 64 6.06 -11.17 -8.53
C GLU A 64 5.55 -10.90 -7.12
N LEU A 65 4.52 -10.06 -7.01
CA LEU A 65 3.91 -9.74 -5.71
C LEU A 65 3.15 -10.94 -5.17
N ILE A 66 3.31 -11.18 -3.87
CA ILE A 66 2.48 -12.10 -3.12
C ILE A 66 1.13 -11.43 -2.90
N GLU A 67 0.07 -12.05 -3.43
CA GLU A 67 -1.30 -11.55 -3.31
C GLU A 67 -1.90 -11.88 -1.92
N PRO A 68 -2.72 -10.98 -1.35
CA PRO A 68 -3.43 -11.22 -0.12
C PRO A 68 -4.60 -12.19 -0.33
N THR A 69 -4.92 -12.98 0.70
CA THR A 69 -6.13 -13.79 0.74
C THR A 69 -7.31 -12.98 1.27
N LYS A 70 -8.54 -13.39 0.95
CA LYS A 70 -9.75 -12.69 1.41
C LYS A 70 -9.86 -12.62 2.93
N ASP A 71 -9.43 -13.65 3.64
CA ASP A 71 -9.50 -13.71 5.10
C ASP A 71 -8.51 -12.72 5.74
N GLU A 72 -7.28 -12.64 5.22
CA GLU A 72 -6.29 -11.63 5.67
C GLU A 72 -6.79 -10.20 5.43
N ILE A 73 -7.42 -9.94 4.27
CA ILE A 73 -8.02 -8.63 3.97
C ILE A 73 -9.14 -8.33 4.97
N LYS A 74 -9.98 -9.32 5.26
CA LYS A 74 -11.12 -9.17 6.16
C LYS A 74 -10.67 -8.82 7.57
N GLU A 75 -9.63 -9.47 8.11
CA GLU A 75 -9.08 -9.17 9.43
C GLU A 75 -8.64 -7.70 9.56
N ILE A 76 -7.92 -7.19 8.55
CA ILE A 76 -7.51 -5.78 8.54
C ILE A 76 -8.70 -4.85 8.32
N ALA A 77 -9.66 -5.21 7.47
CA ALA A 77 -10.87 -4.42 7.25
C ALA A 77 -11.68 -4.26 8.54
N GLU A 78 -11.82 -5.31 9.34
CA GLU A 78 -12.50 -5.27 10.65
C GLU A 78 -11.83 -4.29 11.62
N ILE A 79 -10.49 -4.24 11.64
CA ILE A 79 -9.73 -3.26 12.43
C ILE A 79 -10.04 -1.82 11.95
N ILE A 80 -10.05 -1.60 10.64
CA ILE A 80 -10.36 -0.28 10.06
C ILE A 80 -11.79 0.13 10.38
N TYR A 81 -12.76 -0.78 10.27
CA TYR A 81 -14.15 -0.52 10.66
C TYR A 81 -14.26 -0.16 12.15
N TYR A 82 -13.54 -0.87 13.02
CA TYR A 82 -13.51 -0.57 14.45
C TYR A 82 -12.95 0.83 14.75
N GLN A 83 -11.90 1.24 14.03
CA GLN A 83 -11.33 2.59 14.16
C GLN A 83 -12.24 3.67 13.57
N HIS A 84 -13.15 3.29 12.66
CA HIS A 84 -14.14 4.15 12.02
C HIS A 84 -13.55 5.50 11.54
N PRO A 85 -12.49 5.49 10.71
CA PRO A 85 -11.90 6.71 10.20
C PRO A 85 -12.87 7.48 9.31
N GLU A 86 -12.72 8.80 9.27
CA GLU A 86 -13.44 9.65 8.32
C GLU A 86 -13.10 9.27 6.88
N LYS A 87 -14.08 9.40 5.98
CA LYS A 87 -13.94 9.02 4.57
C LYS A 87 -12.80 9.75 3.84
N SER A 88 -12.59 11.03 4.14
CA SER A 88 -11.46 11.82 3.61
C SER A 88 -10.11 11.23 4.01
N LYS A 89 -9.98 10.77 5.27
CA LYS A 89 -8.78 10.09 5.77
C LYS A 89 -8.56 8.74 5.09
N LEU A 90 -9.64 7.98 4.87
CA LEU A 90 -9.55 6.73 4.09
C LEU A 90 -9.00 6.97 2.69
N HIS A 91 -9.53 7.96 1.96
CA HIS A 91 -9.04 8.27 0.62
C HIS A 91 -7.56 8.68 0.62
N PHE A 92 -7.14 9.45 1.62
CA PHE A 92 -5.74 9.83 1.78
C PHE A 92 -4.85 8.60 2.02
N PHE A 93 -5.21 7.72 2.95
CA PHE A 93 -4.43 6.51 3.23
C PHE A 93 -4.41 5.55 2.03
N VAL A 94 -5.52 5.42 1.32
CA VAL A 94 -5.58 4.62 0.10
C VAL A 94 -4.61 5.16 -0.95
N ALA A 95 -4.62 6.47 -1.19
CA ALA A 95 -3.71 7.10 -2.15
C ALA A 95 -2.24 6.87 -1.79
N GLU A 96 -1.89 7.08 -0.51
CA GLU A 96 -0.54 6.87 0.00
C GLU A 96 -0.09 5.41 -0.19
N LYS A 97 -0.91 4.44 0.24
CA LYS A 97 -0.57 3.02 0.15
C LYS A 97 -0.53 2.53 -1.30
N GLN A 98 -1.36 3.08 -2.17
CA GLN A 98 -1.31 2.77 -3.60
C GLN A 98 0.01 3.25 -4.24
N LEU A 99 0.48 4.45 -3.89
CA LEU A 99 1.76 4.96 -4.36
C LEU A 99 2.93 4.12 -3.84
N LEU A 100 2.91 3.76 -2.54
CA LEU A 100 3.93 2.89 -1.95
C LEU A 100 3.99 1.52 -2.65
N LEU A 101 2.84 0.88 -2.88
CA LEU A 101 2.76 -0.39 -3.59
C LEU A 101 3.30 -0.27 -5.03
N ASN A 102 3.07 0.85 -5.70
CA ASN A 102 3.61 1.09 -7.04
C ASN A 102 5.14 1.20 -7.05
N GLU A 103 5.74 1.83 -6.04
CA GLU A 103 7.21 1.85 -5.90
C GLU A 103 7.75 0.44 -5.64
N ILE A 104 7.12 -0.34 -4.77
CA ILE A 104 7.48 -1.75 -4.53
C ILE A 104 7.42 -2.55 -5.84
N LYS A 105 6.35 -2.39 -6.64
CA LYS A 105 6.20 -3.04 -7.96
C LYS A 105 7.33 -2.68 -8.91
N LYS A 106 7.74 -1.40 -8.96
CA LYS A 106 8.85 -0.96 -9.81
C LYS A 106 10.14 -1.65 -9.40
N VAL A 107 10.44 -1.68 -8.10
CA VAL A 107 11.64 -2.31 -7.54
C VAL A 107 11.69 -3.81 -7.86
N ILE A 108 10.58 -4.52 -7.70
CA ILE A 108 10.49 -5.96 -8.07
C ILE A 108 10.77 -6.16 -9.56
N LYS A 109 10.17 -5.31 -10.42
CA LYS A 109 10.33 -5.39 -11.88
C LYS A 109 11.75 -5.08 -12.33
N GLU A 110 12.42 -4.13 -11.67
CA GLU A 110 13.82 -3.79 -11.94
C GLU A 110 14.74 -4.94 -11.54
N ASN A 111 14.56 -5.53 -10.34
CA ASN A 111 15.34 -6.71 -9.92
C ASN A 111 15.19 -7.90 -10.86
N ARG A 112 14.00 -8.12 -11.44
CA ARG A 112 13.78 -9.20 -12.42
C ARG A 112 14.57 -9.01 -13.72
N LYS A 113 14.94 -7.77 -14.09
CA LYS A 113 15.72 -7.51 -15.31
C LYS A 113 17.22 -7.71 -15.14
N ASP A 114 17.70 -7.65 -13.89
CA ASP A 114 19.11 -7.79 -13.53
C ASP A 114 19.48 -9.25 -13.18
N GLN A 115 18.53 -10.20 -13.27
CA GLN A 115 18.71 -11.65 -13.19
C GLN A 115 18.58 -12.29 -14.57
#